data_AF-A0A127I414-F1
#
_entry.id   AF-A0A127I414-F1
#
_cell.length_a   1.000
_cell.length_b   1.000
_cell.length_c   1.000
_cell.angle_alpha   90.00
_cell.angle_beta   90.00
_cell.angle_gamma   90.00
#
_symmetry.space_group_name_H-M   'P 1'
#
loop_
_entity.id
_entity.type
_entity.pdbx_description
1 polymer ?
#
loop_
_entity_poly.entity_id
_entity_poly.type
_entity_poly.pdbx_seq_one_letter_code
_entity_poly.pdbx_strand_id
1 'polypeptide(L)'
;MKGLLLLAAVGAALTGCAGDAVKLKQDHSYVVEWIGERPLMDYAHLTVTLGADGRAYGNGGCNHWFAPYTVDGEKLSFGQIGSTRKLCAEALMEQEHRFFQALQGVQRWDISPIEQTRFWPAEGKPIRLWLEEG
;
A
#
# COMPACT_ATOMS: atom_id res chain seq x y z
N MET A 1 7.34 -68.18 16.70
CA MET A 1 8.21 -67.05 17.08
C MET A 1 7.90 -65.90 16.12
N LYS A 2 7.13 -64.90 16.56
CA LYS A 2 6.61 -63.80 15.74
C LYS A 2 7.72 -62.77 15.50
N GLY A 3 8.11 -62.56 14.24
CA GLY A 3 9.02 -61.49 13.84
C GLY A 3 8.24 -60.18 13.71
N LEU A 4 8.59 -59.20 14.55
CA LEU A 4 8.01 -57.86 14.54
C LEU A 4 8.85 -56.99 13.59
N LEU A 5 8.31 -56.65 12.42
CA LEU A 5 8.91 -55.69 11.49
C LEU A 5 8.62 -54.27 11.98
N LEU A 6 9.66 -53.55 12.39
CA LEU A 6 9.62 -52.13 12.72
C LEU A 6 9.76 -51.31 11.42
N LEU A 7 8.67 -50.65 11.00
CA LEU A 7 8.69 -49.59 9.99
C LEU A 7 9.06 -48.28 10.69
N ALA A 8 10.30 -47.82 10.51
CA ALA A 8 10.71 -46.49 10.92
C ALA A 8 10.29 -45.47 9.84
N ALA A 9 9.25 -44.70 10.10
CA ALA A 9 8.89 -43.55 9.28
C ALA A 9 9.80 -42.36 9.65
N VAL A 10 10.71 -42.00 8.75
CA VAL A 10 11.52 -40.77 8.86
C VAL A 10 10.61 -39.59 8.49
N GLY A 11 10.14 -38.86 9.50
CA GLY A 11 9.44 -37.60 9.31
C GLY A 11 10.44 -36.49 8.95
N ALA A 12 10.47 -36.07 7.69
CA ALA A 12 11.19 -34.88 7.28
C ALA A 12 10.48 -33.64 7.83
N ALA A 13 11.02 -33.06 8.90
CA ALA A 13 10.58 -31.76 9.39
C ALA A 13 11.07 -30.68 8.42
N LEU A 14 10.17 -30.18 7.56
CA LEU A 14 10.40 -28.95 6.81
C LEU A 14 10.26 -27.78 7.80
N THR A 15 11.37 -27.39 8.43
CA THR A 15 11.46 -26.10 9.12
C THR A 15 11.55 -25.01 8.07
N GLY A 16 10.38 -24.57 7.56
CA GLY A 16 10.29 -23.34 6.79
C GLY A 16 10.49 -22.16 7.74
N CYS A 17 11.51 -21.34 7.51
CA CYS A 17 11.58 -20.02 8.12
C CYS A 17 10.38 -19.22 7.62
N ALA A 18 9.33 -19.14 8.42
CA ALA A 18 8.32 -18.10 8.25
C ALA A 18 9.02 -16.77 8.56
N GLY A 19 9.69 -16.20 7.56
CA GLY A 19 10.27 -14.87 7.66
C GLY A 19 9.18 -13.89 8.05
N ASP A 20 9.50 -12.96 8.95
CA ASP A 20 8.58 -11.91 9.37
C ASP A 20 7.86 -11.34 8.15
N ALA A 21 6.55 -11.55 8.10
CA ALA A 21 5.74 -11.03 7.01
C ALA A 21 5.92 -9.51 7.01
N VAL A 22 6.48 -8.96 5.93
CA VAL A 22 6.68 -7.52 5.81
C VAL A 22 5.30 -6.85 5.95
N LYS A 23 5.15 -6.00 6.97
CA LYS A 23 3.87 -5.35 7.28
C LYS A 23 3.86 -3.94 6.72
N LEU A 24 2.69 -3.54 6.23
CA LEU A 24 2.38 -2.14 5.96
C LEU A 24 2.50 -1.36 7.27
N LYS A 25 3.36 -0.35 7.30
CA LYS A 25 3.62 0.45 8.50
C LYS A 25 2.52 1.50 8.66
N GLN A 26 1.89 1.51 9.82
CA GLN A 26 0.97 2.57 10.22
C GLN A 26 1.74 3.71 10.88
N ASP A 27 1.15 4.91 10.91
CA ASP A 27 1.73 6.15 11.45
C ASP A 27 3.08 6.55 10.80
N HIS A 28 3.33 6.08 9.58
CA HIS A 28 4.48 6.46 8.76
C HIS A 28 4.02 7.03 7.42
N SER A 29 4.78 7.99 6.91
CA SER A 29 4.52 8.63 5.62
C SER A 29 5.07 7.77 4.48
N TYR A 30 4.30 7.70 3.40
CA TYR A 30 4.68 7.10 2.13
C TYR A 30 4.65 8.16 1.04
N VAL A 31 5.72 8.29 0.28
CA VAL A 31 5.82 9.20 -0.86
C VAL A 31 5.39 8.48 -2.13
N VAL A 32 4.45 9.06 -2.87
CA VAL A 32 3.95 8.50 -4.13
C VAL A 32 4.91 8.84 -5.27
N GLU A 33 5.27 7.86 -6.09
CA GLU A 33 6.14 8.05 -7.26
C GLU A 33 5.39 7.80 -8.58
N TRP A 34 4.41 6.90 -8.56
CA TRP A 34 3.57 6.61 -9.74
C TRP A 34 2.12 6.42 -9.38
N ILE A 35 1.23 6.87 -10.28
CA ILE A 35 -0.21 6.63 -10.22
C ILE A 35 -0.60 5.80 -11.44
N GLY A 36 -0.66 4.48 -11.26
CA GLY A 36 -0.90 3.54 -12.34
C GLY A 36 0.24 3.53 -13.35
N GLU A 37 -0.07 3.92 -14.59
CA GLU A 37 0.88 3.99 -15.71
C GLU A 37 1.57 5.35 -15.86
N ARG A 38 1.11 6.37 -15.12
CA ARG A 38 1.64 7.73 -15.24
C ARG A 38 2.54 8.08 -14.06
N PRO A 39 3.75 8.64 -14.30
CA PRO A 39 4.57 9.18 -13.23
C PRO A 39 3.95 10.47 -12.67
N LEU A 40 4.50 10.95 -11.57
CA LEU A 40 4.15 12.27 -11.04
C LEU A 40 4.81 13.37 -11.86
N MET A 41 4.22 14.55 -11.82
CA MET A 41 4.88 15.80 -12.20
C MET A 41 6.04 16.11 -11.24
N ASP A 42 7.16 16.62 -11.76
CA ASP A 42 8.41 16.82 -11.01
C ASP A 42 8.26 17.61 -9.69
N TYR A 43 7.34 18.58 -9.63
CA TYR A 43 7.14 19.45 -8.45
C TYR A 43 6.00 18.99 -7.55
N ALA A 44 5.33 17.90 -7.88
CA ALA A 44 4.21 17.42 -7.10
C ALA A 44 4.69 16.45 -6.01
N HIS A 45 4.42 16.80 -4.76
CA HIS A 45 4.71 15.94 -3.61
C HIS A 45 3.41 15.36 -3.07
N LEU A 46 3.17 14.08 -3.37
CA LEU A 46 1.99 13.35 -2.92
C LEU A 46 2.40 12.38 -1.83
N THR A 47 1.66 12.36 -0.73
CA THR A 47 1.93 11.46 0.38
C THR A 47 0.68 10.72 0.84
N VAL A 48 0.90 9.55 1.42
CA VAL A 48 -0.09 8.74 2.12
C VAL A 48 0.48 8.38 3.49
N THR A 49 -0.27 8.66 4.56
CA THR A 49 -0.03 8.13 5.89
C THR A 49 -1.25 7.32 6.28
N LEU A 50 -1.03 6.12 6.83
CA LEU A 50 -2.08 5.23 7.31
C LEU A 50 -2.08 5.26 8.83
N GLY A 51 -2.95 6.07 9.43
CA GLY A 51 -3.01 6.28 10.87
C GLY A 51 -3.49 5.03 11.63
N ALA A 52 -2.93 4.76 12.80
CA ALA A 52 -3.40 3.66 13.67
C ALA A 52 -4.86 3.83 14.12
N ASP A 53 -5.43 5.03 13.98
CA ASP A 53 -6.83 5.37 14.24
C ASP A 53 -7.80 4.96 13.12
N GLY A 54 -7.31 4.32 12.05
CA GLY A 54 -8.12 3.93 10.89
C GLY A 54 -8.37 5.08 9.90
N ARG A 55 -7.62 6.19 10.01
CA ARG A 55 -7.69 7.31 9.09
C ARG A 55 -6.44 7.40 8.23
N ALA A 56 -6.64 7.45 6.92
CA ALA A 56 -5.59 7.76 5.96
C ALA A 56 -5.58 9.26 5.68
N TYR A 57 -4.41 9.84 5.49
CA TYR A 57 -4.27 11.27 5.18
C TYR A 57 -2.94 11.58 4.52
N GLY A 58 -2.79 12.78 3.96
CA GLY A 58 -1.51 13.24 3.41
C GLY A 58 -1.66 14.48 2.54
N ASN A 59 -0.65 14.71 1.70
CA ASN A 59 -0.64 15.76 0.66
C ASN A 59 -1.09 15.16 -0.67
N GLY A 60 -2.05 15.78 -1.35
CA GLY A 60 -2.54 15.44 -2.69
C GLY A 60 -1.83 16.21 -3.82
N GLY A 61 -0.82 17.02 -3.48
CA GLY A 61 -0.12 17.93 -4.37
C GLY A 61 -0.60 19.37 -4.20
N CYS A 62 -1.90 19.61 -4.41
CA CYS A 62 -2.50 20.93 -4.16
C CYS A 62 -3.11 21.02 -2.76
N ASN A 63 -3.89 20.02 -2.35
CA ASN A 63 -4.64 19.99 -1.11
C ASN A 63 -4.13 18.95 -0.12
N HIS A 64 -4.45 19.16 1.16
CA HIS A 64 -4.39 18.04 2.10
C HIS A 64 -5.63 17.17 1.90
N TRP A 65 -5.47 15.87 2.02
CA TRP A 65 -6.54 14.90 1.86
C TRP A 65 -6.64 13.98 3.07
N PHE A 66 -7.81 13.36 3.23
CA PHE A 66 -8.07 12.35 4.25
C PHE A 66 -9.20 11.42 3.84
N ALA A 67 -9.19 10.20 4.36
CA ALA A 67 -10.25 9.22 4.20
C ALA A 67 -10.22 8.21 5.36
N PRO A 68 -11.35 7.58 5.74
CA PRO A 68 -11.27 6.34 6.49
C PRO A 68 -10.63 5.26 5.60
N TYR A 69 -9.88 4.33 6.20
CA TYR A 69 -9.32 3.18 5.47
C TYR A 69 -9.46 1.91 6.31
N THR A 70 -9.38 0.76 5.66
CA THR A 70 -9.31 -0.54 6.33
C THR A 70 -8.16 -1.36 5.79
N VAL A 71 -7.52 -2.13 6.66
CA VAL A 71 -6.50 -3.11 6.30
C VAL A 71 -6.80 -4.44 6.98
N ASP A 72 -6.83 -5.52 6.21
CA ASP A 72 -7.06 -6.89 6.67
C ASP A 72 -6.16 -7.85 5.87
N GLY A 73 -5.04 -8.24 6.47
CA GLY A 73 -3.96 -8.92 5.75
C GLY A 73 -3.47 -8.07 4.58
N GLU A 74 -3.60 -8.61 3.36
CA GLU A 74 -3.23 -7.94 2.11
C GLU A 74 -4.34 -7.04 1.55
N LYS A 75 -5.57 -7.11 2.08
CA LYS A 75 -6.66 -6.24 1.64
C LYS A 75 -6.44 -4.85 2.19
N LEU A 76 -6.60 -3.85 1.32
CA LEU A 76 -6.53 -2.43 1.66
C LEU A 76 -7.64 -1.73 0.90
N SER A 77 -8.43 -0.91 1.57
CA SER A 77 -9.44 -0.08 0.92
C SER A 77 -9.54 1.28 1.58
N PHE A 78 -9.92 2.28 0.77
CA PHE A 78 -10.18 3.63 1.23
C PHE A 78 -11.66 3.95 1.05
N GLY A 79 -12.24 4.64 2.02
CA GLY A 79 -13.60 5.16 1.91
C GLY A 79 -13.66 6.43 1.07
N GLN A 80 -14.69 7.24 1.33
CA GLN A 80 -14.82 8.53 0.65
C GLN A 80 -13.65 9.46 0.99
N ILE A 81 -13.01 9.99 -0.05
CA ILE A 81 -11.91 10.93 0.09
C ILE A 81 -12.47 12.35 0.29
N GLY A 82 -12.02 13.00 1.36
CA GLY A 82 -12.16 14.43 1.58
C GLY A 82 -10.84 15.16 1.32
N SER A 83 -10.93 16.44 0.97
CA SER A 83 -9.76 17.30 0.80
C SER A 83 -10.06 18.75 1.17
N THR A 84 -9.01 19.53 1.42
CA THR A 84 -9.12 20.99 1.49
C THR A 84 -9.44 21.58 0.11
N ARG A 85 -9.76 22.88 0.05
CA ARG A 85 -10.15 23.58 -1.20
C ARG A 85 -9.23 24.77 -1.52
N LYS A 86 -7.94 24.50 -1.65
CA LYS A 86 -6.95 25.43 -2.20
C LYS A 86 -7.04 25.42 -3.71
N LEU A 87 -6.83 26.58 -4.32
CA LEU A 87 -6.69 26.74 -5.76
C LEU A 87 -5.21 26.71 -6.12
N CYS A 88 -4.83 25.83 -7.05
CA CYS A 88 -3.47 25.72 -7.57
C CYS A 88 -3.50 25.77 -9.11
N ALA A 89 -2.35 25.56 -9.74
CA ALA A 89 -2.31 25.35 -11.19
C ALA A 89 -3.17 24.14 -11.60
N GLU A 90 -3.84 24.24 -12.74
CA GLU A 90 -4.77 23.22 -13.25
C GLU A 90 -4.13 21.83 -13.33
N ALA A 91 -2.90 21.74 -13.83
CA ALA A 91 -2.18 20.47 -13.94
C ALA A 91 -1.97 19.76 -12.59
N LEU A 92 -1.72 20.51 -11.50
CA LEU A 92 -1.61 19.92 -10.16
C LEU A 92 -2.96 19.41 -9.66
N MET A 93 -4.04 20.13 -9.94
CA MET A 93 -5.39 19.72 -9.56
C MET A 93 -5.87 18.50 -10.36
N GLU A 94 -5.52 18.39 -11.64
CA GLU A 94 -5.82 17.20 -12.46
C GLU A 94 -5.07 15.96 -11.91
N GLN A 95 -3.79 16.11 -11.58
CA GLN A 95 -3.02 15.02 -10.96
C GLN A 95 -3.59 14.63 -9.59
N GLU A 96 -3.96 15.61 -8.76
CA GLU A 96 -4.60 15.37 -7.47
C GLU A 96 -5.91 14.58 -7.64
N HIS A 97 -6.75 14.96 -8.61
CA HIS A 97 -7.97 14.25 -8.91
C HIS A 97 -7.71 12.79 -9.34
N ARG A 98 -6.73 12.59 -10.23
CA ARG A 98 -6.29 11.25 -10.64
C ARG A 98 -5.80 10.42 -9.47
N PHE A 99 -5.05 11.02 -8.56
CA PHE A 99 -4.56 10.35 -7.36
C PHE A 99 -5.71 9.90 -6.46
N PHE A 100 -6.70 10.76 -6.23
CA PHE A 100 -7.87 10.40 -5.42
C PHE A 100 -8.70 9.30 -6.08
N GLN A 101 -8.92 9.36 -7.39
CA GLN A 101 -9.58 8.27 -8.12
C GLN A 101 -8.83 6.95 -7.98
N ALA A 102 -7.50 6.97 -8.09
CA ALA A 102 -6.68 5.77 -7.93
C ALA A 102 -6.78 5.20 -6.51
N LEU A 103 -6.74 6.04 -5.47
CA LEU A 103 -6.90 5.62 -4.07
C LEU A 103 -8.26 4.95 -3.82
N GLN A 104 -9.35 5.50 -4.37
CA GLN A 104 -10.69 4.91 -4.24
C GLN A 104 -10.81 3.54 -4.93
N GLY A 105 -9.95 3.28 -5.93
CA GLY A 105 -9.90 2.00 -6.63
C GLY A 105 -9.09 0.91 -5.93
N VAL A 106 -8.33 1.24 -4.88
CA VAL A 106 -7.45 0.28 -4.19
C VAL A 106 -8.26 -0.82 -3.49
N GLN A 107 -7.80 -2.06 -3.66
CA GLN A 107 -8.40 -3.25 -3.04
C GLN A 107 -7.40 -4.10 -2.26
N ARG A 108 -6.12 -4.01 -2.61
CA ARG A 108 -5.06 -4.75 -1.95
C ARG A 108 -3.75 -3.96 -1.96
N TRP A 109 -2.82 -4.38 -1.12
CA TRP A 109 -1.46 -3.86 -1.10
C TRP A 109 -0.46 -5.01 -1.12
N ASP A 110 0.75 -4.71 -1.54
CA ASP A 110 1.90 -5.59 -1.32
C ASP A 110 3.20 -4.76 -1.28
N ILE A 111 4.30 -5.43 -0.99
CA ILE A 111 5.64 -4.87 -1.11
C ILE A 111 6.39 -5.70 -2.16
N SER A 112 6.97 -5.00 -3.14
CA SER A 112 7.72 -5.64 -4.22
C SER A 112 9.08 -6.17 -3.73
N PRO A 113 9.78 -7.00 -4.53
CA PRO A 113 11.12 -7.48 -4.19
C PRO A 113 12.18 -6.38 -4.00
N ILE A 114 11.93 -5.16 -4.49
CA ILE A 114 12.80 -3.98 -4.31
C ILE A 114 12.32 -3.08 -3.15
N GLU A 115 11.51 -3.63 -2.24
CA GLU A 115 10.95 -2.94 -1.06
C GLU A 115 9.99 -1.77 -1.36
N GLN A 116 9.65 -1.54 -2.64
CA GLN A 116 8.63 -0.57 -3.00
C GLN A 116 7.23 -1.04 -2.55
N THR A 117 6.52 -0.17 -1.84
CA THR A 117 5.12 -0.40 -1.43
C THR A 117 4.19 -0.12 -2.61
N ARG A 118 3.18 -0.98 -2.82
CA ARG A 118 2.27 -0.86 -3.96
C ARG A 118 0.82 -1.01 -3.51
N PHE A 119 -0.03 -0.07 -3.91
CA PHE A 119 -1.47 -0.15 -3.70
C PHE A 119 -2.15 -0.49 -5.02
N TRP A 120 -2.81 -1.63 -5.06
CA TRP A 120 -3.33 -2.24 -6.27
C TRP A 120 -4.83 -2.03 -6.39
N PRO A 121 -5.31 -1.58 -7.58
CA PRO A 121 -6.70 -1.72 -7.95
C PRO A 121 -7.05 -3.18 -8.31
N ALA A 122 -8.33 -3.45 -8.59
CA ALA A 122 -8.76 -4.73 -9.18
C ALA A 122 -8.05 -5.01 -10.51
N GLU A 123 -7.92 -3.99 -11.35
CA GLU A 123 -7.38 -4.10 -12.70
C GLU A 123 -6.43 -2.94 -13.00
N GLY A 124 -5.36 -3.20 -13.75
CA GLY A 124 -4.37 -2.21 -14.16
C GLY A 124 -3.10 -2.19 -13.29
N LYS A 125 -2.43 -1.04 -13.25
CA LYS A 125 -1.16 -0.84 -12.55
C LYS A 125 -1.37 -0.20 -11.17
N PRO A 126 -0.49 -0.46 -10.19
CA PRO A 126 -0.66 0.05 -8.85
C PRO A 126 -0.23 1.51 -8.74
N ILE A 127 -0.66 2.15 -7.65
CA ILE A 127 0.05 3.30 -7.09
C ILE A 127 1.36 2.75 -6.48
N ARG A 128 2.50 3.33 -6.86
CA ARG A 128 3.81 2.93 -6.34
C ARG A 128 4.30 3.98 -5.36
N LEU A 129 4.69 3.54 -4.17
CA LEU A 129 5.06 4.39 -3.06
C LEU A 129 6.35 3.90 -2.40
N TRP A 130 7.10 4.84 -1.84
CA TRP A 130 8.24 4.58 -0.98
C TRP A 130 7.90 4.96 0.44
N LEU A 131 8.27 4.13 1.41
CA LEU A 131 8.22 4.52 2.81
C LEU A 131 9.22 5.66 3.00
N GLU A 132 8.78 6.77 3.59
CA GLU A 132 9.68 7.85 3.96
C GLU A 132 10.53 7.39 5.15
N GLU A 133 11.83 7.25 4.93
CA GLU A 133 12.79 7.02 5.99
C GLU A 133 13.02 8.35 6.71
N GLY A 134 12.70 8.39 8.01
CA GLY A 134 12.91 9.56 8.87
C GLY A 134 14.36 9.80 9.23
#